data_AF-A0A7S4CB33-F1
#
_entry.id   AF-A0A7S4CB33-F1
#
_cell.length_a   1.000
_cell.length_b   1.000
_cell.length_c   1.000
_cell.angle_alpha   90.00
_cell.angle_beta   90.00
_cell.angle_gamma   90.00
#
_symmetry.space_group_name_H-M   'P 1'
#
loop_
_entity.id
_entity.type
_entity.pdbx_description
1 polymer ?
#
loop_
_entity_poly.entity_id
_entity_poly.type
_entity_poly.pdbx_seq_one_letter_code
_entity_poly.pdbx_strand_id
1 'polypeptide(L)'
;KMSIRLGRRFGSCCLAEINTHSLFSKWFSESGKLVGKIFKKIRDSVEDETMLCFVLIDEVESLAAARRSALAGSEPSDALRVVNALLTQLDSLRRFPNIFIMATSNITEAIDVAFIDRADLKVHVGLPPVGARYAILRGALQELVRKGLV
;
A
#
# COMPACT_ATOMS: atom_id res chain seq x y z
N LYS A 1 7.84 13.48 -7.11
CA LYS A 1 9.19 14.04 -6.81
C LYS A 1 10.27 12.96 -6.61
N MET A 2 9.98 11.79 -6.02
CA MET A 2 10.94 10.66 -5.92
C MET A 2 11.31 10.04 -7.27
N SER A 3 10.32 9.73 -8.13
CA SER A 3 10.55 9.24 -9.50
C SER A 3 11.44 10.17 -10.33
N ILE A 4 11.27 11.49 -10.20
CA ILE A 4 12.09 12.49 -10.88
C ILE A 4 13.54 12.49 -10.34
N ARG A 5 13.72 12.36 -9.02
CA ARG A 5 15.05 12.31 -8.38
C ARG A 5 15.82 11.03 -8.71
N LEU A 6 15.10 9.92 -8.81
CA LEU A 6 15.66 8.61 -9.15
C LEU A 6 15.71 8.33 -10.66
N GLY A 7 15.21 9.26 -11.49
CA GLY A 7 15.16 9.11 -12.96
C GLY A 7 16.52 8.99 -13.65
N ARG A 8 17.62 9.29 -12.94
CA ARG A 8 18.98 9.02 -13.42
C ARG A 8 19.40 7.55 -13.26
N ARG A 9 18.76 6.83 -12.34
CA ARG A 9 19.04 5.42 -12.02
C ARG A 9 17.99 4.49 -12.64
N PHE A 10 16.74 4.91 -12.67
CA PHE A 10 15.63 4.16 -13.25
C PHE A 10 15.04 4.92 -14.44
N GLY A 11 14.95 4.28 -15.60
CA GLY A 11 14.43 4.87 -16.83
C GLY A 11 12.89 4.98 -16.83
N SER A 12 12.22 4.20 -15.98
CA SER A 12 10.77 4.22 -15.82
C SER A 12 10.34 3.94 -14.39
N CYS A 13 9.10 4.27 -14.05
CA CYS A 13 8.51 3.91 -12.78
C CYS A 13 7.06 3.44 -12.95
N CYS A 14 6.64 2.49 -12.13
CA CYS A 14 5.26 2.02 -12.06
C CYS A 14 4.71 2.13 -10.63
N LEU A 15 3.40 2.24 -10.52
CA LEU A 15 2.67 2.21 -9.26
C LEU A 15 1.64 1.08 -9.31
N ALA A 16 1.73 0.16 -8.38
CA ALA A 16 0.74 -0.90 -8.15
C ALA A 16 0.02 -0.62 -6.83
N GLU A 17 -1.28 -0.40 -6.90
CA GLU A 17 -2.12 -0.12 -5.74
C GLU A 17 -2.95 -1.36 -5.36
N ILE A 18 -2.97 -1.68 -4.08
CA ILE A 18 -3.62 -2.83 -3.48
C ILE A 18 -4.52 -2.32 -2.34
N ASN A 19 -5.79 -2.07 -2.62
CA ASN A 19 -6.76 -1.70 -1.58
C ASN A 19 -7.29 -2.96 -0.87
N THR A 20 -6.98 -3.11 0.42
CA THR A 20 -7.27 -4.34 1.17
C THR A 20 -8.75 -4.54 1.50
N HIS A 21 -9.52 -3.46 1.69
CA HIS A 21 -10.96 -3.53 1.96
C HIS A 21 -11.76 -4.06 0.74
N SER A 22 -11.49 -3.50 -0.44
CA SER A 22 -12.07 -3.92 -1.73
C SER A 22 -11.64 -5.32 -2.12
N LEU A 23 -10.46 -5.70 -1.67
CA LEU A 23 -9.95 -7.04 -1.78
C LEU A 23 -10.84 -7.99 -0.96
N PHE A 24 -11.00 -7.83 0.36
CA PHE A 24 -11.69 -8.83 1.22
C PHE A 24 -13.12 -9.17 0.78
N SER A 25 -13.89 -8.18 0.35
CA SER A 25 -15.25 -8.38 -0.18
C SER A 25 -15.26 -9.26 -1.45
N LYS A 26 -14.28 -9.09 -2.34
CA LYS A 26 -14.09 -9.94 -3.52
C LYS A 26 -13.42 -11.28 -3.17
N TRP A 27 -12.72 -11.36 -2.03
CA TRP A 27 -11.93 -12.54 -1.68
C TRP A 27 -12.74 -13.78 -1.36
N PHE A 28 -13.97 -13.61 -0.90
CA PHE A 28 -14.79 -14.71 -0.44
C PHE A 28 -15.37 -15.59 -1.57
N SER A 29 -15.29 -15.16 -2.85
CA SER A 29 -15.99 -15.84 -3.95
C SER A 29 -15.10 -16.35 -5.12
N GLU A 30 -14.04 -15.66 -5.58
CA GLU A 30 -13.30 -16.05 -6.82
C GLU A 30 -11.78 -15.70 -6.91
N SER A 31 -11.11 -15.42 -5.80
CA SER A 31 -10.12 -14.32 -5.73
C SER A 31 -8.63 -14.65 -5.59
N GLY A 32 -8.25 -15.86 -5.18
CA GLY A 32 -6.83 -16.25 -5.07
C GLY A 32 -6.06 -16.05 -6.38
N LYS A 33 -6.74 -16.25 -7.51
CA LYS A 33 -6.21 -16.02 -8.86
C LYS A 33 -5.96 -14.54 -9.15
N LEU A 34 -6.78 -13.62 -8.64
CA LEU A 34 -6.65 -12.19 -8.90
C LEU A 34 -5.38 -11.64 -8.28
N VAL A 35 -5.05 -12.08 -7.07
CA VAL A 35 -3.86 -11.60 -6.37
C VAL A 35 -2.59 -12.27 -6.85
N GLY A 36 -2.66 -13.55 -7.21
CA GLY A 36 -1.60 -14.15 -8.01
C GLY A 36 -1.30 -13.35 -9.29
N LYS A 37 -2.32 -12.86 -10.01
CA LYS A 37 -2.14 -12.02 -11.20
C LYS A 37 -1.53 -10.65 -10.88
N ILE A 38 -1.97 -9.98 -9.81
CA ILE A 38 -1.42 -8.68 -9.40
C ILE A 38 0.05 -8.82 -9.03
N PHE A 39 0.39 -9.78 -8.15
CA PHE A 39 1.78 -10.01 -7.75
C PHE A 39 2.65 -10.51 -8.89
N LYS A 40 2.08 -11.26 -9.85
CA LYS A 40 2.78 -11.62 -11.09
C LYS A 40 3.15 -10.37 -11.89
N LYS A 41 2.21 -9.46 -12.14
CA LYS A 41 2.49 -8.20 -12.85
C LYS A 41 3.53 -7.34 -12.12
N ILE A 42 3.46 -7.27 -10.79
CA ILE A 42 4.46 -6.56 -9.98
C ILE A 42 5.83 -7.22 -10.16
N ARG A 43 5.89 -8.56 -10.11
CA ARG A 43 7.11 -9.33 -10.32
C ARG A 43 7.73 -9.09 -11.70
N ASP A 44 6.92 -9.21 -12.75
CA ASP A 44 7.34 -8.96 -14.12
C ASP A 44 7.89 -7.53 -14.28
N SER A 45 7.37 -6.56 -13.51
CA SER A 45 7.84 -5.17 -13.50
C SER A 45 9.16 -4.98 -12.74
N VAL A 46 9.38 -5.69 -11.62
CA VAL A 46 10.62 -5.57 -10.84
C VAL A 46 11.77 -6.41 -11.39
N GLU A 47 11.50 -7.38 -12.25
CA GLU A 47 12.53 -8.11 -13.01
C GLU A 47 13.27 -7.19 -14.00
N ASP A 48 12.63 -6.10 -14.45
CA ASP A 48 13.32 -5.02 -15.15
C ASP A 48 14.05 -4.11 -14.14
N GLU A 49 15.36 -4.28 -14.02
CA GLU A 49 16.21 -3.48 -13.13
C GLU A 49 16.20 -1.98 -13.45
N THR A 50 15.78 -1.58 -14.66
CA THR A 50 15.67 -0.18 -15.07
C THR A 50 14.35 0.46 -14.63
N MET A 51 13.41 -0.32 -14.13
CA MET A 51 12.11 0.14 -13.62
C MET A 51 12.11 0.22 -12.09
N LEU A 52 11.61 1.35 -11.56
CA LEU A 52 11.31 1.52 -10.14
C LEU A 52 9.82 1.21 -9.89
N CYS A 53 9.54 0.20 -9.07
CA CYS A 53 8.17 -0.19 -8.75
C CYS A 53 7.75 0.29 -7.36
N PHE A 54 6.68 1.07 -7.31
CA PHE A 54 6.01 1.44 -6.06
C PHE A 54 4.83 0.52 -5.82
N VAL A 55 4.78 -0.16 -4.68
CA VAL A 55 3.64 -0.97 -4.26
C VAL A 55 2.96 -0.26 -3.10
N LEU A 56 1.74 0.22 -3.29
CA LEU A 56 0.93 0.83 -2.23
C LEU A 56 -0.11 -0.17 -1.75
N ILE A 57 -0.13 -0.43 -0.44
CA ILE A 57 -1.11 -1.27 0.22
C ILE A 57 -1.95 -0.39 1.14
N ASP A 58 -3.21 -0.20 0.80
CA ASP A 58 -4.08 0.70 1.53
C ASP A 58 -4.99 -0.03 2.53
N GLU A 59 -5.29 0.66 3.62
CA GLU A 59 -6.19 0.22 4.70
C GLU A 59 -5.78 -1.11 5.36
N VAL A 60 -4.48 -1.32 5.60
CA VAL A 60 -3.95 -2.61 6.10
C VAL A 60 -4.55 -3.09 7.42
N GLU A 61 -5.21 -2.21 8.18
CA GLU A 61 -6.03 -2.56 9.36
C GLU A 61 -7.10 -3.60 9.04
N SER A 62 -7.62 -3.64 7.80
CA SER A 62 -8.61 -4.62 7.35
C SER A 62 -8.04 -6.04 7.36
N LEU A 63 -6.76 -6.18 6.98
CA LEU A 63 -6.04 -7.47 7.01
C LEU A 63 -5.85 -7.96 8.45
N ALA A 64 -5.48 -7.05 9.34
CA ALA A 64 -5.26 -7.34 10.74
C ALA A 64 -6.58 -7.71 11.47
N ALA A 65 -7.68 -7.04 11.11
CA ALA A 65 -9.02 -7.35 11.62
C ALA A 65 -9.45 -8.76 11.18
N ALA A 66 -9.36 -9.07 9.88
CA ALA A 66 -9.71 -10.40 9.36
C ALA A 66 -8.88 -11.52 10.01
N ARG A 67 -7.58 -11.28 10.23
CA ARG A 67 -6.71 -12.25 10.90
C ARG A 67 -7.13 -12.50 12.35
N ARG A 68 -7.47 -11.44 13.10
CA ARG A 68 -7.96 -11.54 14.48
C ARG A 68 -9.29 -12.28 14.57
N SER A 69 -10.24 -11.98 13.68
CA SER A 69 -11.55 -12.65 13.61
C SER A 69 -11.41 -14.15 13.30
N ALA A 70 -10.49 -14.53 12.41
CA ALA A 70 -10.20 -15.93 12.10
C ALA A 70 -9.57 -16.67 13.29
N LEU A 71 -8.65 -16.04 14.02
CA LEU A 71 -8.04 -16.61 15.24
C LEU A 71 -9.04 -16.78 16.39
N ALA A 72 -10.07 -15.92 16.46
CA ALA A 72 -11.15 -16.01 17.43
C ALA A 72 -12.22 -17.05 17.07
N GLY A 73 -12.09 -17.76 15.94
CA GLY A 73 -13.01 -18.82 15.51
C GLY A 73 -14.34 -18.32 14.94
N SER A 74 -14.49 -17.00 14.70
CA SER A 74 -15.73 -16.39 14.21
C SER A 74 -15.82 -16.28 12.69
N GLU A 75 -14.71 -16.48 11.97
CA GLU A 75 -14.65 -16.46 10.50
C GLU A 75 -13.88 -17.68 9.95
N PRO A 76 -14.15 -18.11 8.71
CA PRO A 76 -13.53 -19.28 8.13
C PRO A 76 -12.01 -19.13 7.96
N SER A 77 -11.30 -20.25 8.13
CA SER A 77 -9.83 -20.37 7.98
C SER A 77 -9.25 -19.84 6.66
N ASP A 78 -10.11 -19.59 5.66
CA ASP A 78 -9.74 -19.11 4.34
C ASP A 78 -9.25 -17.66 4.36
N ALA A 79 -9.84 -16.80 5.19
CA ALA A 79 -9.39 -15.41 5.34
C ALA A 79 -7.94 -15.35 5.87
N LEU A 80 -7.62 -16.20 6.85
CA LEU A 80 -6.26 -16.33 7.38
C LEU A 80 -5.27 -16.85 6.33
N ARG A 81 -5.68 -17.83 5.51
CA ARG A 81 -4.84 -18.36 4.42
C ARG A 81 -4.53 -17.27 3.39
N VAL A 82 -5.50 -16.43 3.05
CA VAL A 82 -5.34 -15.30 2.12
C VAL A 82 -4.37 -14.25 2.65
N VAL A 83 -4.53 -13.85 3.92
CA VAL A 83 -3.62 -12.87 4.57
C VAL A 83 -2.19 -13.40 4.56
N ASN A 84 -1.97 -14.67 4.93
CA ASN A 84 -0.65 -15.28 4.93
C ASN A 84 -0.05 -15.40 3.52
N ALA A 85 -0.87 -15.68 2.51
CA ALA A 85 -0.42 -15.72 1.12
C ALA A 85 0.03 -14.33 0.65
N LEU A 86 -0.71 -13.27 0.98
CA LEU A 86 -0.35 -11.89 0.67
C LEU A 86 0.96 -11.47 1.35
N LEU A 87 1.11 -11.77 2.65
CA LEU A 87 2.35 -11.49 3.39
C LEU A 87 3.56 -12.22 2.77
N THR A 88 3.40 -13.49 2.42
CA THR A 88 4.45 -14.27 1.75
C THR A 88 4.86 -13.66 0.41
N GLN A 89 3.89 -13.18 -0.38
CA GLN A 89 4.18 -12.52 -1.66
C GLN A 89 4.93 -11.20 -1.45
N LEU A 90 4.56 -10.40 -0.45
CA LEU A 90 5.29 -9.17 -0.10
C LEU A 90 6.73 -9.47 0.33
N ASP A 91 6.95 -10.47 1.16
CA ASP A 91 8.30 -10.89 1.57
C ASP A 91 9.14 -11.31 0.35
N SER A 92 8.53 -11.99 -0.62
CA SER A 92 9.20 -12.38 -1.86
C SER A 92 9.62 -11.19 -2.74
N LEU A 93 8.96 -10.04 -2.59
CA LEU A 93 9.27 -8.83 -3.34
C LEU A 93 10.41 -8.02 -2.70
N ARG A 94 10.60 -8.12 -1.38
CA ARG A 94 11.65 -7.36 -0.64
C ARG A 94 13.08 -7.65 -1.11
N ARG A 95 13.32 -8.78 -1.78
CA ARG A 95 14.64 -9.14 -2.34
C ARG A 95 15.05 -8.29 -3.54
N PHE A 96 14.11 -7.59 -4.18
CA PHE A 96 14.38 -6.78 -5.35
C PHE A 96 14.81 -5.36 -4.92
N PRO A 97 15.98 -4.86 -5.38
CA PRO A 97 16.51 -3.56 -4.95
C PRO A 97 15.77 -2.35 -5.55
N ASN A 98 14.90 -2.58 -6.54
CA ASN A 98 14.15 -1.60 -7.31
C ASN A 98 12.65 -1.57 -6.94
N ILE A 99 12.29 -2.04 -5.73
CA ILE A 99 10.93 -1.95 -5.21
C ILE A 99 10.83 -1.03 -3.99
N PHE A 100 9.73 -0.30 -3.90
CA PHE A 100 9.38 0.50 -2.74
C PHE A 100 7.96 0.18 -2.29
N ILE A 101 7.82 -0.49 -1.14
CA ILE A 101 6.54 -0.91 -0.59
C ILE A 101 6.07 0.11 0.45
N MET A 102 4.86 0.62 0.29
CA MET A 102 4.19 1.54 1.20
C MET A 102 2.92 0.88 1.71
N ALA A 103 2.68 1.01 3.01
CA ALA A 103 1.43 0.59 3.64
C ALA A 103 0.82 1.77 4.39
N THR A 104 -0.49 1.95 4.25
CA THR A 104 -1.26 2.99 4.94
C THR A 104 -2.28 2.34 5.86
N SER A 105 -2.48 2.96 7.03
CA SER A 105 -3.49 2.53 7.98
C SER A 105 -4.11 3.70 8.73
N ASN A 106 -5.42 3.64 8.95
CA ASN A 106 -6.14 4.64 9.74
C ASN A 106 -6.15 4.31 11.24
N ILE A 107 -5.83 3.07 11.61
CA ILE A 107 -5.92 2.60 13.00
C ILE A 107 -4.53 2.21 13.47
N THR A 108 -3.82 3.15 14.11
CA THR A 108 -2.45 2.97 14.59
C THR A 108 -2.26 1.73 15.47
N GLU A 109 -3.26 1.40 16.30
CA GLU A 109 -3.22 0.25 17.21
C GLU A 109 -3.61 -1.09 16.56
N ALA A 110 -4.24 -1.07 15.39
CA ALA A 110 -4.74 -2.27 14.73
C ALA A 110 -3.79 -2.81 13.65
N ILE A 111 -2.62 -2.21 13.44
CA ILE A 111 -1.64 -2.76 12.50
C ILE A 111 -1.12 -4.07 13.08
N ASP A 112 -1.24 -5.15 12.30
CA ASP A 112 -0.74 -6.47 12.68
C ASP A 112 0.77 -6.43 12.93
N VAL A 113 1.21 -7.11 14.01
CA VAL A 113 2.63 -7.31 14.33
C VAL A 113 3.42 -7.81 13.12
N ALA A 114 2.82 -8.67 12.29
CA ALA A 114 3.46 -9.19 11.08
C ALA A 114 3.78 -8.10 10.03
N PHE A 115 2.95 -7.05 9.92
CA PHE A 115 3.25 -5.90 9.05
C PHE A 115 4.30 -4.99 9.71
N ILE A 116 4.18 -4.80 11.02
CA ILE A 116 5.11 -4.01 11.83
C ILE A 116 6.53 -4.56 11.76
N ASP A 117 6.71 -5.88 11.84
CA ASP A 117 8.02 -6.55 11.79
C ASP A 117 8.65 -6.48 10.40
N ARG A 118 7.84 -6.28 9.36
CA ARG A 118 8.27 -6.18 7.96
C ARG A 118 8.53 -4.75 7.50
N ALA A 119 8.18 -3.75 8.31
CA ALA A 119 8.33 -2.35 7.96
C ALA A 119 9.71 -1.84 8.40
N ASP A 120 10.51 -1.38 7.43
CA ASP A 120 11.82 -0.76 7.70
C ASP A 120 11.66 0.64 8.33
N LEU A 121 10.55 1.33 8.02
CA LEU A 121 10.24 2.66 8.54
C LEU A 121 8.76 2.73 8.96
N LYS A 122 8.52 3.31 10.13
CA LYS A 122 7.18 3.64 10.63
C LYS A 122 7.07 5.14 10.81
N VAL A 123 6.11 5.75 10.12
CA VAL A 123 5.88 7.19 10.19
C VAL A 123 4.44 7.43 10.61
N HIS A 124 4.26 8.05 11.78
CA HIS A 124 2.96 8.57 12.18
C HIS A 124 2.76 9.95 11.56
N VAL A 125 1.69 10.12 10.79
CA VAL A 125 1.31 11.39 10.19
C VAL A 125 0.16 11.98 11.02
N GLY A 126 0.51 12.91 11.92
CA GLY A 126 -0.47 13.62 12.74
C GLY A 126 -1.18 14.74 11.97
N LEU A 127 -2.02 15.49 12.70
CA LEU A 127 -2.72 16.65 12.14
C LEU A 127 -1.73 17.71 11.62
N PRO A 128 -2.04 18.40 10.51
CA PRO A 128 -1.14 19.39 9.94
C PRO A 128 -0.92 20.57 10.91
N PRO A 129 0.34 21.00 11.14
CA PRO A 129 0.65 22.18 11.93
C PRO A 129 0.16 23.45 11.24
N VAL A 130 0.11 24.58 11.96
CA VAL A 130 -0.41 25.86 11.47
C VAL A 130 0.19 26.25 10.11
N GLY A 131 1.51 26.13 9.96
CA GLY A 131 2.20 26.44 8.69
C GLY A 131 1.77 25.54 7.54
N ALA A 132 1.57 24.24 7.78
CA ALA A 132 1.08 23.31 6.78
C ALA A 132 -0.38 23.62 6.41
N ARG A 133 -1.24 23.95 7.39
CA ARG A 133 -2.62 24.35 7.14
C ARG A 133 -2.69 25.60 6.26
N TYR A 134 -1.90 26.62 6.56
CA TYR A 134 -1.81 27.82 5.71
C TYR A 134 -1.37 27.47 4.29
N ALA A 135 -0.34 26.63 4.13
CA ALA A 135 0.14 26.22 2.81
C ALA A 135 -0.91 25.44 2.01
N ILE A 136 -1.65 24.53 2.65
CA ILE A 136 -2.75 23.77 2.03
C ILE A 136 -3.84 24.73 1.56
N LEU A 137 -4.32 25.63 2.45
CA LEU A 137 -5.38 26.59 2.12
C LEU A 137 -4.96 27.55 1.02
N ARG A 138 -3.74 28.09 1.10
CA ARG A 138 -3.17 28.97 0.08
C ARG A 138 -3.08 28.26 -1.27
N GLY A 139 -2.59 27.02 -1.30
CA GLY A 139 -2.49 26.24 -2.54
C GLY A 139 -3.86 25.96 -3.16
N ALA A 140 -4.84 25.59 -2.34
CA ALA A 140 -6.21 25.38 -2.79
C ALA A 140 -6.83 26.67 -3.38
N LEU A 141 -6.64 27.82 -2.71
CA LEU A 141 -7.13 29.10 -3.20
C LEU A 141 -6.45 29.52 -4.51
N GLN A 142 -5.13 29.32 -4.63
CA GLN A 142 -4.40 29.58 -5.87
C GLN A 142 -4.92 28.76 -7.05
N GLU A 143 -5.30 27.50 -6.81
CA GLU A 143 -5.92 26.65 -7.83
C GLU A 143 -7.31 27.13 -8.24
N LEU A 144 -8.10 27.67 -7.31
CA LEU A 144 -9.41 28.28 -7.63
C LEU A 144 -9.24 29.52 -8.52
N VAL A 145 -8.30 30.40 -8.17
CA VAL A 145 -7.96 31.58 -8.98
C VAL A 145 -7.47 31.16 -10.36
N ARG A 146 -6.60 30.15 -10.45
CA ARG A 146 -6.12 29.63 -11.75
C ARG A 146 -7.27 29.13 -12.63
N LYS A 147 -8.32 28.57 -12.03
CA LYS A 147 -9.51 28.09 -12.73
C LYS A 147 -10.57 29.18 -12.98
N GLY A 148 -10.34 30.42 -12.52
CA GLY A 148 -11.29 31.52 -12.66
C GLY A 148 -12.57 31.34 -11.86
N LEU A 149 -12.53 30.53 -10.80
CA LEU A 149 -13.68 30.32 -9.91
C LEU A 149 -13.80 31.41 -8.84
N VAL A 150 -12.71 32.15 -8.62
CA VAL A 150 -12.58 33.32 -7.75
C VAL A 150 -11.61 34.30 -8.38
#